data_AF-A0A6X7Z0K1-F1
#
_entry.id   AF-A0A6X7Z0K1-F1
#
_cell.length_a   1.000
_cell.length_b   1.000
_cell.length_c   1.000
_cell.angle_alpha   90.00
_cell.angle_beta   90.00
_cell.angle_gamma   90.00
#
_symmetry.space_group_name_H-M   'P 1'
#
loop_
_entity.id
_entity.type
_entity.pdbx_description
1 polymer ?
#
loop_
_entity_poly.entity_id
_entity_poly.type
_entity_poly.pdbx_seq_one_letter_code
_entity_poly.pdbx_strand_id
1 'polypeptide(L)'
;YFSDLHVRYSGVHNSVIGFGDFNIAGSDYAESGGPAYVVTIHVSYLDSNEFDAMSVRHFSSVDDGTPSNPSGKFQQALEKLVLHDQNFPKFFDNTSGLRGFKSLHARRHYPGLGQVKQLSMQH
;
A
#
# COMPACT_ATOMS: atom_id res chain seq x y z
N TYR A 1 -3.36 -10.91 -6.15
CA TYR A 1 -3.47 -10.90 -7.62
C TYR A 1 -4.51 -9.85 -7.95
N PHE A 2 -4.10 -8.78 -8.64
CA PHE A 2 -5.04 -7.79 -9.17
C PHE A 2 -5.54 -8.26 -10.53
N SER A 3 -6.74 -7.84 -10.92
CA SER A 3 -7.21 -8.11 -12.28
C SER A 3 -6.36 -7.34 -13.31
N ASP A 4 -6.32 -7.83 -14.55
CA ASP A 4 -5.71 -7.12 -15.69
C ASP A 4 -6.71 -6.19 -16.41
N LEU A 5 -7.90 -5.98 -15.81
CA LEU A 5 -8.96 -5.16 -16.39
C LEU A 5 -8.53 -3.70 -16.57
N HIS A 6 -7.62 -3.18 -15.73
CA HIS A 6 -7.11 -1.82 -15.87
C HIS A 6 -6.38 -1.59 -17.20
N VAL A 7 -5.78 -2.63 -17.76
CA VAL A 7 -5.11 -2.59 -19.08
C VAL A 7 -6.09 -2.90 -20.21
N ARG A 8 -7.07 -3.78 -19.98
CA ARG A 8 -7.86 -4.40 -21.05
C ARG A 8 -9.27 -3.87 -21.24
N TYR A 9 -9.82 -3.08 -20.31
CA TYR A 9 -11.24 -2.71 -20.32
C TYR A 9 -11.72 -2.08 -21.63
N SER A 10 -10.88 -1.27 -22.27
CA SER A 10 -11.20 -0.58 -23.53
C SER A 10 -11.38 -1.53 -24.72
N GLY A 11 -10.78 -2.73 -24.65
CA GLY A 11 -10.88 -3.76 -25.68
C GLY A 11 -12.05 -4.73 -25.50
N VAL A 12 -12.81 -4.63 -24.40
CA VAL A 12 -13.90 -5.57 -24.08
C VAL A 12 -15.13 -5.31 -24.96
N HIS A 13 -15.56 -4.05 -25.08
CA HIS A 13 -16.67 -3.64 -25.94
C HIS A 13 -16.64 -2.13 -26.15
N ASN A 14 -17.13 -1.64 -27.29
CA ASN A 14 -17.10 -0.21 -27.67
C ASN A 14 -17.83 0.74 -26.69
N SER A 15 -18.68 0.20 -25.81
CA SER A 15 -19.43 0.97 -24.81
C SER A 15 -18.79 0.98 -23.41
N VAL A 16 -17.67 0.27 -23.22
CA VAL A 16 -16.98 0.19 -21.92
C VAL A 16 -16.00 1.36 -21.81
N ILE A 17 -16.24 2.24 -20.84
CA ILE A 17 -15.45 3.47 -20.64
C ILE A 17 -14.56 3.43 -19.38
N GLY A 18 -14.49 2.29 -18.69
CA GLY A 18 -13.69 2.14 -17.47
C GLY A 18 -13.76 0.74 -16.88
N PHE A 19 -13.13 0.59 -15.73
CA PHE A 19 -13.11 -0.62 -14.91
C PHE A 19 -13.27 -0.24 -13.43
N GLY A 20 -13.58 -1.23 -12.60
CA GLY A 20 -13.56 -1.11 -11.15
C GLY A 20 -13.01 -2.40 -10.56
N ASP A 21 -12.07 -2.26 -9.62
CA ASP A 21 -11.51 -3.38 -8.86
C ASP A 21 -11.50 -2.99 -7.37
N PHE A 22 -11.48 -3.97 -6.48
CA PHE A 22 -11.54 -3.77 -5.04
C PHE A 22 -10.24 -4.24 -4.39
N ASN A 23 -9.60 -3.34 -3.64
CA ASN A 23 -8.36 -3.61 -2.89
C ASN A 23 -8.54 -4.51 -1.65
N ILE A 24 -9.74 -5.08 -1.45
CA ILE A 24 -10.09 -5.90 -0.29
C ILE A 24 -10.70 -7.22 -0.76
N ALA A 25 -10.13 -8.33 -0.29
CA ALA A 25 -10.82 -9.61 -0.35
C ALA A 25 -11.97 -9.56 0.65
N GLY A 26 -13.18 -9.91 0.23
CA GLY A 26 -14.35 -9.95 1.12
C GLY A 26 -14.11 -10.92 2.27
N SER A 27 -13.97 -10.38 3.48
CA SER A 27 -14.07 -11.12 4.73
C SER A 27 -15.18 -10.52 5.57
N ASP A 28 -15.68 -11.28 6.54
CA ASP A 28 -16.58 -10.72 7.53
C ASP A 28 -15.92 -9.53 8.23
N TYR A 29 -16.72 -8.52 8.54
CA TYR A 29 -16.27 -7.37 9.33
C TYR A 29 -15.84 -7.85 10.72
N ALA A 30 -14.64 -7.48 11.12
CA ALA A 30 -14.13 -7.68 12.47
C ALA A 30 -13.88 -6.31 13.11
N GLU A 31 -14.40 -6.13 14.32
CA GLU A 31 -14.27 -4.88 15.08
C GLU A 31 -12.81 -4.61 15.51
N SER A 32 -11.99 -5.67 15.57
CA SER A 32 -10.56 -5.56 15.81
C SER A 32 -9.78 -6.57 14.97
N GLY A 33 -8.52 -6.23 14.69
CA GLY A 33 -7.55 -7.18 14.16
C GLY A 33 -6.84 -7.95 15.27
N GLY A 34 -6.18 -9.04 14.89
CA GLY A 34 -5.25 -9.74 15.78
C GLY A 34 -4.02 -8.90 16.14
N PRO A 35 -3.24 -9.33 17.14
CA PRO A 35 -1.98 -8.67 17.52
C PRO A 35 -1.03 -8.51 16.32
N ALA A 36 -0.49 -7.30 16.14
CA ALA A 36 0.42 -6.99 15.03
C ALA A 36 1.88 -7.34 15.39
N TYR A 37 2.30 -8.55 15.02
CA TYR A 37 3.70 -8.98 15.16
C TYR A 37 4.62 -8.28 14.16
N VAL A 38 4.11 -7.98 12.97
CA VAL A 38 4.80 -7.23 11.92
C VAL A 38 3.85 -6.18 11.37
N VAL A 39 4.35 -4.97 11.15
CA VAL A 39 3.61 -3.93 10.42
C VAL A 39 4.10 -3.90 8.99
N THR A 40 3.18 -4.04 8.03
CA THR A 40 3.48 -3.97 6.60
C THR A 40 2.69 -2.83 5.95
N ILE A 41 3.40 -1.93 5.28
CA ILE A 41 2.81 -0.92 4.40
C ILE A 41 2.74 -1.51 2.99
N HIS A 42 1.57 -1.41 2.36
CA HIS A 42 1.30 -1.91 1.02
C HIS A 42 1.28 -0.73 0.06
N VAL A 43 2.09 -0.77 -0.99
CA VAL A 43 2.20 0.31 -1.96
C VAL A 43 2.09 -0.30 -3.36
N SER A 44 0.97 -0.01 -4.02
CA SER A 44 0.65 -0.43 -5.38
C SER A 44 1.54 0.27 -6.41
N TYR A 45 1.86 -0.38 -7.53
CA TYR A 45 2.58 0.20 -8.65
C TYR A 45 2.24 -0.55 -9.94
N LEU A 46 2.51 0.09 -11.08
CA LEU A 46 2.42 -0.55 -12.40
C LEU A 46 3.80 -1.08 -12.78
N ASP A 47 3.91 -2.38 -13.02
CA ASP A 47 5.17 -2.99 -13.47
C ASP A 47 5.28 -2.90 -14.99
N SER A 48 6.10 -1.96 -15.46
CA SER A 48 6.35 -1.75 -16.88
C SER A 48 7.02 -2.94 -17.58
N ASN A 49 7.64 -3.86 -16.82
CA ASN A 49 8.23 -5.07 -17.39
C ASN A 49 7.19 -6.18 -17.57
N GLU A 50 6.02 -6.05 -16.96
CA GLU A 50 4.92 -7.02 -16.99
C GLU A 50 3.64 -6.39 -17.56
N PHE A 51 3.73 -5.70 -18.71
CA PHE A 51 2.59 -5.09 -19.40
C PHE A 51 1.77 -4.14 -18.52
N ASP A 52 2.46 -3.34 -17.70
CA ASP A 52 1.86 -2.44 -16.71
C ASP A 52 0.93 -3.17 -15.73
N ALA A 53 1.20 -4.45 -15.43
CA ALA A 53 0.45 -5.20 -14.43
C ALA A 53 0.51 -4.48 -13.08
N MET A 54 -0.66 -4.38 -12.43
CA MET A 54 -0.73 -3.77 -11.10
C MET A 54 -0.20 -4.76 -10.07
N SER A 55 0.82 -4.32 -9.34
CA SER A 55 1.55 -5.09 -8.34
C SER A 55 1.61 -4.34 -7.01
N VAL A 56 1.84 -5.05 -5.90
CA VAL A 56 2.03 -4.43 -4.58
C VAL A 56 3.43 -4.72 -4.07
N ARG A 57 4.14 -3.66 -3.68
CA ARG A 57 5.38 -3.73 -2.93
C ARG A 57 5.08 -3.66 -1.44
N HIS A 58 5.60 -4.63 -0.69
CA HIS A 58 5.48 -4.71 0.76
C HIS A 58 6.68 -4.08 1.44
N PHE A 59 6.42 -3.18 2.38
CA PHE A 59 7.43 -2.64 3.28
C PHE A 59 7.11 -3.08 4.70
N SER A 60 7.81 -4.11 5.19
CA SER A 60 7.55 -4.72 6.49
C SER A 60 8.55 -4.28 7.55
N SER A 61 8.10 -4.17 8.79
CA SER A 61 8.96 -4.04 9.97
C SER A 61 9.81 -5.31 10.16
N VAL A 62 10.80 -5.25 11.04
CA VAL A 62 11.44 -6.48 11.53
C VAL A 62 10.43 -7.24 12.38
N ASP A 63 10.48 -8.57 12.32
CA ASP A 63 9.76 -9.43 13.27
C ASP A 63 10.64 -9.63 14.51
N ASP A 64 10.18 -9.10 15.64
CA ASP A 64 10.83 -9.26 16.94
C ASP A 64 10.17 -10.35 17.81
N GLY A 65 9.20 -11.10 17.26
CA GLY A 65 8.48 -12.16 17.94
C GLY A 65 7.47 -11.67 18.98
N THR A 66 7.17 -10.37 19.05
CA THR A 66 6.21 -9.79 20.00
C THR A 66 5.16 -8.95 19.30
N PRO A 67 3.97 -8.70 19.86
CA PRO A 67 3.03 -7.73 19.31
C PRO A 67 3.21 -6.31 19.87
N SER A 68 4.27 -6.10 20.66
CA SER A 68 4.53 -4.85 21.34
C SER A 68 5.03 -3.77 20.37
N ASN A 69 4.96 -2.50 20.79
CA ASN A 69 5.50 -1.35 20.04
C ASN A 69 5.07 -1.25 18.56
N PRO A 70 3.76 -1.24 18.25
CA PRO A 70 3.29 -1.10 16.86
C PRO A 70 3.75 0.20 16.21
N SER A 71 3.94 1.27 16.98
CA SER A 71 4.48 2.55 16.50
C SER A 71 5.91 2.42 15.97
N GLY A 72 6.80 1.73 16.69
CA GLY A 72 8.17 1.51 16.26
C GLY A 72 8.23 0.63 15.01
N LYS A 73 7.40 -0.41 14.95
CA LYS A 73 7.28 -1.29 13.78
C LYS A 73 6.80 -0.53 12.55
N PHE A 74 5.78 0.30 12.71
CA PHE A 74 5.33 1.20 11.66
C PHE A 74 6.46 2.12 11.18
N GLN A 75 7.21 2.75 12.09
CA GLN A 75 8.29 3.64 11.70
C GLN A 75 9.39 2.90 10.91
N GLN A 76 9.72 1.66 11.26
CA GLN A 76 10.66 0.83 10.48
C GLN A 76 10.16 0.55 9.06
N ALA A 77 8.88 0.18 8.93
CA ALA A 77 8.26 -0.04 7.63
C ALA A 77 8.22 1.26 6.80
N LEU A 78 7.86 2.38 7.42
CA LEU A 78 7.76 3.69 6.79
C LEU A 78 9.12 4.21 6.32
N GLU A 79 10.18 4.01 7.12
CA GLU A 79 11.54 4.34 6.73
C GLU A 79 11.94 3.61 5.44
N LYS A 80 11.66 2.31 5.35
CA LYS A 80 11.95 1.51 4.16
C LYS A 80 11.21 2.03 2.92
N LEU A 81 9.94 2.42 3.07
CA LEU A 81 9.16 3.03 1.98
C LEU A 81 9.79 4.35 1.52
N VAL A 82 10.06 5.26 2.44
CA VAL A 82 10.61 6.59 2.11
C VAL A 82 11.99 6.49 1.48
N LEU A 83 12.88 5.63 2.00
CA LEU A 83 14.19 5.37 1.42
C LEU A 83 14.08 4.77 0.01
N HIS A 84 13.13 3.86 -0.22
CA HIS A 84 12.92 3.28 -1.55
C HIS A 84 12.48 4.35 -2.56
N ASP A 85 11.50 5.18 -2.21
CA ASP A 85 11.03 6.26 -3.07
C ASP A 85 12.12 7.33 -3.36
N GLN A 86 12.99 7.60 -2.39
CA GLN A 86 14.15 8.48 -2.58
C GLN A 86 15.20 7.88 -3.53
N ASN A 87 15.48 6.58 -3.41
CA ASN A 87 16.46 5.88 -4.23
C ASN A 87 15.97 5.59 -5.64
N PHE A 88 14.65 5.43 -5.82
CA PHE A 88 14.01 5.18 -7.11
C PHE A 88 12.93 6.23 -7.39
N PRO A 89 13.32 7.49 -7.71
CA PRO A 89 12.36 8.53 -8.02
C PRO A 89 11.44 8.11 -9.18
N LYS A 90 10.14 8.39 -9.05
CA LYS A 90 9.09 8.03 -10.02
C LYS A 90 8.79 6.53 -10.15
N PHE A 91 9.35 5.68 -9.30
CA PHE A 91 8.92 4.27 -9.23
C PHE A 91 7.44 4.18 -8.80
N PHE A 92 7.05 5.03 -7.85
CA PHE A 92 5.67 5.16 -7.41
C PHE A 92 5.04 6.46 -7.92
N ASP A 93 3.74 6.40 -8.21
CA ASP A 93 2.96 7.58 -8.52
C ASP A 93 2.86 8.52 -7.31
N ASN A 94 2.87 9.82 -7.58
CA ASN A 94 2.71 10.83 -6.53
C ASN A 94 1.23 10.97 -6.14
N THR A 95 0.72 9.99 -5.41
CA THR A 95 -0.67 9.95 -4.91
C THR A 95 -0.83 10.66 -3.56
N SER A 96 -2.08 10.87 -3.13
CA SER A 96 -2.37 11.37 -1.78
C SER A 96 -1.87 10.41 -0.69
N GLY A 97 -1.96 9.10 -0.91
CA GLY A 97 -1.45 8.08 0.03
C GLY A 97 0.05 8.22 0.25
N LEU A 98 0.84 8.31 -0.83
CA LEU A 98 2.30 8.45 -0.74
C LEU A 98 2.72 9.77 -0.06
N ARG A 99 2.06 10.89 -0.40
CA ARG A 99 2.30 12.17 0.28
C ARG A 99 1.96 12.09 1.77
N GLY A 100 0.88 11.39 2.12
CA GLY A 100 0.49 11.15 3.50
C GLY A 100 1.58 10.39 4.27
N PHE A 101 2.10 9.30 3.70
CA PHE A 101 3.22 8.56 4.30
C PHE A 101 4.46 9.43 4.48
N LYS A 102 4.88 10.20 3.47
CA LYS A 102 6.00 11.14 3.59
C LYS A 102 5.78 12.19 4.68
N SER A 103 4.55 12.71 4.83
CA SER A 103 4.19 13.66 5.89
C SER A 103 4.26 13.03 7.30
N LEU A 104 3.84 11.78 7.45
CA LEU A 104 3.96 11.04 8.70
C LEU A 104 5.42 10.78 9.06
N HIS A 105 6.24 10.44 8.07
CA HIS A 105 7.68 10.20 8.23
C HIS A 105 8.39 11.46 8.72
N ALA A 106 8.17 12.59 8.05
CA ALA A 106 8.77 13.88 8.41
C ALA A 106 8.44 14.32 9.85
N ARG A 107 7.23 13.99 10.33
CA ARG A 107 6.77 14.33 11.69
C ARG A 107 7.02 13.22 12.72
N ARG A 108 7.57 12.07 12.32
CA ARG A 108 7.73 10.86 13.13
C ARG A 108 6.45 10.48 13.88
N HIS A 109 5.32 10.54 13.18
CA HIS A 109 4.00 10.34 13.78
C HIS A 109 3.41 8.99 13.37
N TYR A 110 2.92 8.23 14.35
CA TYR A 110 2.16 7.02 14.13
C TYR A 110 0.65 7.30 14.25
N PRO A 111 -0.12 7.19 13.15
CA PRO A 111 -1.54 7.55 13.14
C PRO A 111 -2.49 6.40 13.54
N GLY A 112 -1.94 5.22 13.87
CA GLY A 112 -2.71 3.98 14.06
C GLY A 112 -2.88 3.16 12.78
N LEU A 113 -3.00 1.84 12.92
CA LEU A 113 -3.05 0.90 11.78
C LEU A 113 -4.21 1.16 10.81
N GLY A 114 -5.36 1.65 11.30
CA GLY A 114 -6.49 1.99 10.43
C GLY A 114 -6.15 3.08 9.41
N GLN A 115 -5.51 4.16 9.87
CA GLN A 115 -5.04 5.23 8.99
C GLN A 115 -3.91 4.77 8.07
N VAL A 116 -3.04 3.86 8.52
CA VAL A 116 -2.02 3.23 7.66
C VAL A 116 -2.67 2.46 6.51
N LYS A 117 -3.72 1.68 6.79
CA LYS A 117 -4.48 0.97 5.75
C LYS A 117 -5.18 1.95 4.82
N GLN A 118 -5.78 3.02 5.35
CA GLN A 118 -6.39 4.08 4.55
C GLN A 118 -5.40 4.70 3.56
N LEU A 119 -4.20 5.08 4.02
CA LEU A 119 -3.16 5.64 3.15
C LEU A 119 -2.68 4.63 2.11
N SER A 120 -2.62 3.34 2.46
CA SER A 120 -2.28 2.26 1.51
C SER A 120 -3.35 2.09 0.43
N MET A 121 -4.63 2.34 0.73
CA MET A 121 -5.72 2.29 -0.26
C MET A 121 -5.83 3.57 -1.10
N GLN A 122 -5.37 4.70 -0.56
CA GLN A 122 -5.29 5.99 -1.27
C GLN A 122 -4.03 6.11 -2.15
N HIS A 123 -3.22 5.05 -2.22
CA HIS A 123 -2.09 4.92 -3.12
C HIS A 123 -2.43 3.92 -4.22
#